data_AF-A0A1I2JSW3-F1
#
_entry.id   AF-A0A1I2JSW3-F1
#
_cell.length_a   1.000
_cell.length_b   1.000
_cell.length_c   1.000
_cell.angle_alpha   90.00
_cell.angle_beta   90.00
_cell.angle_gamma   90.00
#
_symmetry.space_group_name_H-M   'P 1'
#
loop_
_entity.id
_entity.type
_entity.pdbx_description
1 polymer ?
#
loop_
_entity_poly.entity_id
_entity_poly.type
_entity_poly.pdbx_seq_one_letter_code
_entity_poly.pdbx_strand_id
1 'polypeptide(L)'
;MHEASIAWEIYKIIEENAKLYNLKVISSIFLKIGDFNGIDEESLKFAFKALSYGTNCENAEILIEPGQGFDLIVQRIEGEEGE
;
A
#
# COMPACT_ATOMS: atom_id res chain seq x y z
N MET A 1 13.36 -11.87 -3.42
CA MET A 1 13.09 -10.47 -3.03
C MET A 1 11.79 -10.50 -2.23
N HIS A 2 11.87 -10.24 -0.93
CA HIS A 2 10.79 -10.46 0.04
C HIS A 2 9.79 -9.28 0.07
N GLU A 3 10.28 -8.08 -0.20
CA GLU A 3 9.54 -6.82 -0.23
C GLU A 3 8.61 -6.73 -1.45
N ALA A 4 9.01 -7.31 -2.58
CA ALA A 4 8.18 -7.37 -3.78
C ALA A 4 6.92 -8.24 -3.58
N SER A 5 7.04 -9.36 -2.86
CA SER A 5 5.87 -10.16 -2.49
C SER A 5 4.95 -9.42 -1.53
N ILE A 6 5.51 -8.70 -0.55
CA ILE A 6 4.72 -7.91 0.40
C ILE A 6 3.99 -6.77 -0.32
N ALA A 7 4.69 -6.02 -1.19
CA ALA A 7 4.10 -4.95 -1.99
C ALA A 7 2.96 -5.47 -2.87
N TRP A 8 3.09 -6.67 -3.43
CA TRP A 8 2.04 -7.30 -4.24
C TRP A 8 0.80 -7.68 -3.42
N GLU A 9 0.99 -8.23 -2.22
CA GLU A 9 -0.13 -8.52 -1.32
C GLU A 9 -0.86 -7.24 -0.89
N ILE A 10 -0.11 -6.19 -0.54
CA ILE A 10 -0.67 -4.87 -0.21
C ILE A 10 -1.46 -4.31 -1.40
N TYR A 11 -0.88 -4.34 -2.61
CA TYR A 11 -1.54 -3.87 -3.83
C TYR A 11 -2.88 -4.58 -4.07
N LYS A 12 -2.93 -5.91 -3.89
CA LYS A 12 -4.18 -6.67 -4.03
C LYS A 12 -5.25 -6.23 -3.03
N ILE A 13 -4.88 -6.05 -1.76
CA ILE A 13 -5.80 -5.58 -0.72
C ILE A 13 -6.36 -4.20 -1.12
N ILE A 14 -5.51 -3.30 -1.60
CA ILE A 14 -5.93 -1.96 -2.05
C ILE A 14 -6.86 -2.05 -3.24
N GLU A 15 -6.51 -2.85 -4.26
CA GLU A 15 -7.32 -3.01 -5.47
C GLU A 15 -8.72 -3.57 -5.17
N GLU A 16 -8.81 -4.55 -4.27
CA GLU A 16 -10.08 -5.13 -3.82
C GLU A 16 -10.95 -4.10 -3.09
N ASN A 17 -10.36 -3.31 -2.19
CA ASN A 17 -11.08 -2.24 -1.47
C ASN A 17 -11.46 -1.09 -2.40
N ALA A 18 -10.58 -0.68 -3.32
CA ALA A 18 -10.86 0.36 -4.29
C ALA A 18 -12.08 0.01 -5.15
N LYS A 19 -12.20 -1.26 -5.57
CA LYS A 19 -13.38 -1.76 -6.29
C LYS A 19 -14.63 -1.74 -5.42
N LEU A 20 -14.53 -2.15 -4.15
CA LEU A 20 -15.66 -2.20 -3.22
C LEU A 20 -16.24 -0.80 -2.93
N TYR A 21 -15.38 0.20 -2.80
CA TYR A 21 -15.75 1.59 -2.49
C TYR A 21 -15.80 2.50 -3.73
N ASN A 22 -15.69 1.94 -4.93
CA ASN A 22 -15.74 2.65 -6.21
C ASN A 22 -14.72 3.81 -6.33
N LEU A 23 -13.54 3.64 -5.73
CA LEU A 23 -12.44 4.59 -5.81
C LEU A 23 -11.76 4.48 -7.18
N LYS A 24 -11.80 5.56 -7.96
CA LYS A 24 -11.18 5.60 -9.30
C LYS A 24 -9.70 5.94 -9.24
N VAL A 25 -9.26 6.70 -8.25
CA VAL A 25 -7.87 7.11 -8.06
C VAL A 25 -7.52 7.02 -6.58
N ILE A 26 -6.42 6.34 -6.26
CA ILE A 26 -5.88 6.26 -4.90
C ILE A 26 -4.80 7.33 -4.74
N SER A 27 -4.95 8.20 -3.74
CA SER A 27 -4.00 9.27 -3.44
C SER A 27 -3.01 8.89 -2.35
N SER A 28 -3.47 8.17 -1.32
CA SER A 28 -2.65 7.87 -0.13
C SER A 28 -2.97 6.49 0.43
N ILE A 29 -1.94 5.78 0.89
CA ILE A 29 -2.02 4.46 1.52
C ILE A 29 -1.29 4.55 2.85
N PHE A 30 -2.01 4.26 3.94
CA PHE A 30 -1.47 4.27 5.29
C PHE A 30 -1.18 2.84 5.74
N LEU A 31 0.10 2.55 5.98
CA LEU A 31 0.56 1.26 6.45
C LEU A 31 1.04 1.37 7.89
N LYS A 32 0.69 0.38 8.71
CA LYS A 32 1.33 0.14 10.01
C LYS A 32 2.35 -0.98 9.85
N ILE A 33 3.60 -0.69 10.18
CA ILE A 33 4.66 -1.71 10.14
C ILE A 33 5.28 -1.83 11.53
N GLY A 34 5.21 -3.04 12.09
CA GLY A 34 5.83 -3.40 13.36
C GLY A 34 7.35 -3.43 13.28
N ASP A 35 7.98 -3.01 14.37
CA ASP A 35 9.42 -2.87 14.56
C ASP A 35 10.22 -4.18 14.42
N PHE A 36 9.58 -5.35 14.49
CA PHE A 36 10.25 -6.65 14.35
C PHE A 36 10.18 -7.26 12.95
N ASN A 37 9.49 -6.61 11.99
CA ASN A 37 9.33 -7.18 10.64
C ASN A 37 10.60 -7.12 9.79
N GLY A 38 11.56 -6.26 10.10
CA GLY A 38 12.79 -6.09 9.31
C GLY A 38 12.55 -5.66 7.86
N ILE A 39 11.38 -5.10 7.56
CA ILE A 39 11.00 -4.62 6.23
C ILE A 39 11.78 -3.34 5.93
N ASP A 40 12.45 -3.31 4.78
CA ASP A 40 13.06 -2.09 4.27
C ASP A 40 11.99 -1.22 3.60
N GLU A 41 11.68 -0.07 4.22
CA GLU A 41 10.63 0.82 3.77
C GLU A 41 10.87 1.38 2.38
N GLU A 42 12.11 1.73 2.04
CA GLU A 42 12.46 2.28 0.73
C GLU A 42 12.28 1.23 -0.37
N SER A 43 12.72 -0.01 -0.14
CA SER A 43 12.53 -1.13 -1.04
C SER A 43 11.06 -1.49 -1.21
N LEU A 44 10.26 -1.44 -0.13
CA LEU A 44 8.82 -1.65 -0.21
C LEU A 44 8.14 -0.59 -1.07
N LYS A 45 8.44 0.69 -0.83
CA LYS A 45 7.91 1.81 -1.61
C LYS A 45 8.32 1.72 -3.08
N PHE A 46 9.58 1.36 -3.35
CA PHE A 46 10.08 1.15 -4.70
C PHE A 46 9.34 0.01 -5.41
N ALA A 47 9.21 -1.14 -4.76
CA ALA A 47 8.51 -2.29 -5.31
C ALA A 47 7.03 -1.97 -5.58
N PHE A 48 6.36 -1.30 -4.64
CA PHE A 48 4.98 -0.88 -4.83
C PHE A 48 4.83 0.08 -6.00
N LYS A 49 5.71 1.09 -6.11
CA LYS A 49 5.69 2.03 -7.23
C LYS A 49 5.80 1.31 -8.58
N ALA A 50 6.70 0.34 -8.68
CA ALA A 50 6.85 -0.47 -9.90
C ALA A 50 5.59 -1.30 -10.22
N LEU A 51 4.93 -1.87 -9.21
CA LEU A 51 3.69 -2.64 -9.36
C LEU A 51 2.48 -1.78 -9.71
N SER A 52 2.42 -0.56 -9.18
CA SER A 52 1.30 0.37 -9.34
C SER A 52 1.29 1.11 -10.68
N TYR A 53 2.34 0.99 -11.49
CA TYR A 53 2.45 1.69 -12.77
C TYR A 53 1.34 1.26 -13.75
N GLY A 54 0.62 2.22 -14.33
CA GLY A 54 -0.52 1.98 -15.22
C GLY A 54 -1.82 1.59 -14.50
N THR A 55 -1.88 1.75 -13.18
CA THR A 55 -3.04 1.39 -12.34
C THR A 55 -3.65 2.63 -11.67
N ASN A 56 -4.79 2.49 -11.00
CA ASN A 56 -5.39 3.56 -10.19
C ASN A 56 -4.56 3.95 -8.96
N CYS A 57 -3.47 3.24 -8.66
CA CYS A 57 -2.56 3.49 -7.55
C CYS A 57 -1.23 4.13 -7.99
N GLU A 58 -1.03 4.43 -9.29
CA GLU A 58 0.27 4.88 -9.83
C GLU A 58 0.85 6.12 -9.11
N ASN A 59 -0.02 7.02 -8.68
CA ASN A 59 0.35 8.27 -8.00
C ASN A 59 0.12 8.22 -6.49
N ALA A 60 -0.16 7.05 -5.92
CA ALA A 60 -0.44 6.92 -4.50
C ALA A 60 0.83 7.10 -3.65
N GLU A 61 0.73 7.88 -2.58
CA GLU A 61 1.78 8.02 -1.59
C GLU A 61 1.63 6.94 -0.49
N ILE A 62 2.73 6.25 -0.17
CA ILE A 62 2.76 5.31 0.96
C ILE A 62 3.32 6.02 2.20
N LEU A 63 2.45 6.13 3.20
CA LEU A 63 2.74 6.67 4.53
C LEU A 63 2.85 5.51 5.51
N ILE A 64 4.01 5.38 6.16
CA ILE A 64 4.29 4.29 7.08
C ILE A 64 4.30 4.84 8.50
N GLU A 65 3.47 4.25 9.36
CA GLU A 65 3.44 4.51 10.79
C GLU A 65 4.08 3.34 11.56
N PRO A 66 4.87 3.64 12.61
CA PRO A 66 5.48 2.59 13.42
C PRO A 66 4.43 1.83 14.22
N GLY A 67 4.50 0.51 14.16
CA GLY A 67 3.75 -0.43 14.99
C GLY A 67 4.63 -1.16 15.99
N GLN A 68 4.03 -2.11 16.72
CA GLN A 68 4.77 -2.99 17.64
C GLN A 68 4.73 -4.43 17.13
N GLY A 69 5.82 -5.16 17.30
CA GLY A 69 5.90 -6.57 16.95
C GLY A 69 5.96 -6.80 15.45
N PHE A 70 5.13 -7.71 14.94
CA PHE A 70 5.09 -8.13 13.53
C PHE A 70 3.88 -7.56 12.78
N ASP A 71 3.34 -6.43 13.23
CA ASP A 71 2.21 -5.78 12.56
C ASP A 71 2.55 -5.48 11.10
N LEU A 72 1.70 -5.88 10.16
CA LEU A 72 1.69 -5.40 8.79
C LEU A 72 0.24 -5.19 8.38
N ILE A 73 -0.21 -3.93 8.47
CA ILE A 73 -1.64 -3.60 8.38
C ILE A 73 -1.83 -2.44 7.42
N VAL A 74 -2.74 -2.60 6.45
CA VAL A 74 -3.28 -1.48 5.67
C VAL A 74 -4.33 -0.79 6.56
N GLN A 75 -3.96 0.33 7.17
CA GLN A 75 -4.83 1.03 8.11
C GLN A 75 -5.96 1.79 7.41
N ARG A 76 -5.61 2.49 6.33
CA ARG A 76 -6.51 3.37 5.59
C ARG A 76 -6.01 3.53 4.17
N ILE A 77 -6.96 3.71 3.26
CA ILE A 77 -6.73 4.10 1.88
C ILE A 77 -7.54 5.37 1.65
N GLU A 78 -6.93 6.38 1.05
CA GLU A 78 -7.58 7.62 0.65
C GLU A 78 -7.54 7.71 -0.88
N GLY A 79 -8.63 8.18 -1.47
CA GLY A 79 -8.79 8.26 -2.91
C GLY A 79 -10.05 9.02 -3.29
N GLU A 80 -10.15 9.31 -4.58
CA GLU A 80 -11.29 10.00 -5.17
C GLU A 80 -12.31 8.98 -5.69
N GLU A 81 -13.55 9.14 -5.24
CA GLU A 81 -14.69 8.45 -5.84
C GLU A 81 -14.90 8.98 -7.25
N GLY A 82 -15.19 8.08 -8.17
CA GLY A 82 -15.55 8.49 -9.52
C GLY A 82 -16.99 8.99 -9.60
N GLU A 83 -17.19 10.10 -10.33
CA GLU A 83 -18.52 10.50 -10.85
C GLU A 83 -19.22 9.36 -11.60
#